data_AF-A0A975BNQ5-F1
#
_entry.id   AF-A0A975BNQ5-F1
#
_cell.length_a   1.000
_cell.length_b   1.000
_cell.length_c   1.000
_cell.angle_alpha   90.00
_cell.angle_beta   90.00
_cell.angle_gamma   90.00
#
_symmetry.space_group_name_H-M   'P 1'
#
loop_
_entity.id
_entity.type
_entity.pdbx_description
1 polymer ?
#
loop_
_entity_poly.entity_id
_entity_poly.type
_entity_poly.pdbx_seq_one_letter_code
_entity_poly.pdbx_strand_id
1 'polypeptide(L)'
;MTDDLKKTLEQAIEENKEEPIDITKHPKFKKGRKKSPALSISGNGNVQIGGNVTDGGSVVSQSSSGNGAYNIGRDFTQINYKAPKSPPILPPPDSIGADPLLKQNIQTLFNRLAKEREKRFGKSAYPVMYINFKRDFGIKGDNKWTIIWTWPKQCAPKIIKYLQKLYDDTIAGRCKKAWARKNQLPKRPVLYKRERELLSLLGFKMDGPEVKERLFNAFSVTSHKHLTDLQHWQFVQHLEGQADKLEQG
;
A
#
# COMPACT_ATOMS: atom_id res chain seq x y z
N MET A 1 41.18 -41.38 6.57
CA MET A 1 40.06 -40.59 6.00
C MET A 1 39.54 -41.39 4.83
N THR A 2 38.32 -41.89 4.99
CA THR A 2 37.70 -42.94 4.17
C THR A 2 37.31 -42.42 2.79
N ASP A 3 37.53 -43.26 1.76
CA ASP A 3 37.27 -42.95 0.35
C ASP A 3 35.81 -42.52 0.06
N ASP A 4 34.89 -42.85 0.96
CA ASP A 4 33.49 -42.44 0.89
C ASP A 4 33.29 -40.91 0.99
N LEU A 5 34.16 -40.21 1.74
CA LEU A 5 34.09 -38.74 1.87
C LEU A 5 34.60 -38.02 0.63
N LYS A 6 35.56 -38.60 -0.11
CA LYS A 6 36.03 -38.05 -1.38
C LYS A 6 34.96 -38.19 -2.46
N LYS A 7 34.29 -39.34 -2.49
CA LYS A 7 33.23 -39.64 -3.46
C LYS A 7 32.00 -38.73 -3.27
N THR A 8 31.65 -38.40 -2.03
CA THR A 8 30.55 -37.45 -1.75
C THR A 8 30.92 -36.01 -2.08
N LEU A 9 32.19 -35.61 -1.93
CA LEU A 9 32.64 -34.26 -2.29
C LEU A 9 32.69 -34.08 -3.82
N GLU A 10 33.16 -35.09 -4.55
CA GLU A 10 33.19 -35.07 -6.03
C GLU A 10 31.77 -35.06 -6.62
N GLN A 11 30.83 -35.80 -6.01
CA GLN A 11 29.43 -35.80 -6.44
C GLN A 11 28.73 -34.44 -6.20
N ALA A 12 29.08 -33.72 -5.13
CA ALA A 12 28.56 -32.38 -4.85
C ALA A 12 29.14 -31.27 -5.75
N ILE A 13 30.32 -31.50 -6.33
CA ILE A 13 30.96 -30.58 -7.28
C ILE A 13 30.40 -30.77 -8.70
N GLU A 14 30.04 -32.00 -9.07
CA GLU A 14 29.41 -32.29 -10.37
C GLU A 14 27.97 -31.73 -10.44
N GLU A 15 27.23 -31.73 -9.32
CA GLU A 15 25.82 -31.29 -9.27
C GLU A 15 25.64 -29.75 -9.24
N ASN A 16 26.72 -28.99 -9.02
CA ASN A 16 26.72 -27.51 -9.00
C ASN A 16 27.32 -26.85 -10.26
N LYS A 17 27.48 -27.60 -11.36
CA LYS A 17 27.80 -26.99 -12.67
C LYS A 17 26.54 -26.33 -13.23
N GLU A 18 26.26 -25.11 -12.78
CA GLU A 18 25.26 -24.24 -13.39
C GLU A 18 25.57 -24.03 -14.88
N GLU A 19 24.57 -24.30 -15.73
CA GLU A 19 24.68 -24.07 -17.17
C GLU A 19 24.99 -22.59 -17.46
N PRO A 20 25.89 -22.30 -18.42
CA PRO A 20 26.21 -20.92 -18.76
C PRO A 20 24.96 -20.21 -19.31
N ILE A 21 24.57 -19.15 -18.63
CA ILE A 21 23.47 -18.27 -19.02
C ILE A 21 23.84 -17.62 -20.37
N ASP A 22 23.14 -18.02 -21.43
CA ASP A 22 23.30 -17.44 -22.77
C ASP A 22 22.83 -15.97 -22.79
N ILE A 23 23.82 -15.07 -22.67
CA ILE A 23 23.67 -13.61 -22.71
C ILE A 23 23.49 -13.05 -24.13
N THR A 24 23.37 -13.86 -25.18
CA THR A 24 23.25 -13.35 -26.56
C THR A 24 21.82 -12.98 -26.99
N LYS A 25 20.80 -13.21 -26.15
CA LYS A 25 19.41 -12.77 -26.44
C LYS A 25 19.18 -11.33 -26.02
N HIS A 26 19.78 -10.40 -26.76
CA HIS A 26 19.42 -8.99 -26.69
C HIS A 26 17.94 -8.79 -27.08
N PRO A 27 17.14 -8.06 -26.28
CA PRO A 27 15.83 -7.61 -26.74
C PRO A 27 16.05 -6.66 -27.93
N LYS A 28 15.42 -6.98 -29.07
CA LYS A 28 15.40 -6.10 -30.25
C LYS A 28 14.81 -4.75 -29.83
N PHE A 29 15.65 -3.75 -29.64
CA PHE A 29 15.22 -2.36 -29.55
C PHE A 29 14.45 -2.02 -30.83
N LYS A 30 13.15 -1.74 -30.70
CA LYS A 30 12.37 -1.15 -31.79
C LYS A 30 13.05 0.18 -32.13
N LYS A 31 13.67 0.24 -33.32
CA LYS A 31 14.21 1.48 -33.89
C LYS A 31 13.09 2.54 -33.85
N GLY A 32 13.34 3.61 -33.11
CA GLY A 32 12.47 4.77 -33.08
C GLY A 32 12.28 5.28 -34.51
N ARG A 33 11.02 5.34 -34.95
CA ARG A 33 10.66 5.98 -36.21
C ARG A 33 11.07 7.45 -36.09
N LYS A 34 12.07 7.91 -36.87
CA LYS A 34 12.39 9.34 -36.99
C LYS A 34 11.09 10.03 -37.43
N LYS A 35 10.49 10.82 -36.52
CA LYS A 35 9.37 11.69 -36.87
C LYS A 35 9.95 12.83 -37.71
N SER A 36 9.54 12.92 -38.96
CA SER A 36 9.65 14.15 -39.74
C SER A 36 8.98 15.29 -38.96
N PRO A 37 9.46 16.54 -39.05
CA PRO A 37 8.83 17.65 -38.38
C PRO A 37 7.43 17.84 -38.98
N ALA A 38 6.41 17.58 -38.17
CA ALA A 38 5.02 17.84 -38.53
C ALA A 38 4.57 19.06 -37.74
N LEU A 39 4.24 20.14 -38.44
CA LEU A 39 3.42 21.21 -37.90
C LEU A 39 2.03 20.63 -37.62
N SER A 40 1.71 20.43 -36.35
CA SER A 40 0.37 20.01 -35.92
C SER A 40 -0.25 21.11 -35.07
N ILE A 41 -1.31 21.73 -35.57
CA ILE A 41 -2.15 22.68 -34.84
C ILE A 41 -3.42 21.94 -34.45
N SER A 42 -3.78 21.93 -33.17
CA SER A 42 -5.09 21.45 -32.72
C SER A 42 -5.67 22.41 -31.68
N GLY A 43 -6.89 22.89 -31.93
CA GLY A 43 -7.63 23.83 -31.07
C GLY A 43 -8.34 24.91 -31.89
N ASN A 44 -9.49 25.40 -31.40
CA ASN A 44 -10.21 26.51 -32.05
C ASN A 44 -9.55 27.85 -31.70
N GLY A 45 -9.37 28.72 -32.70
CA GLY A 45 -8.91 30.10 -32.51
C GLY A 45 -7.38 30.31 -32.50
N ASN A 46 -6.60 29.31 -32.92
CA ASN A 46 -5.14 29.46 -33.02
C ASN A 46 -4.75 30.22 -34.29
N VAL A 47 -3.94 31.27 -34.15
CA VAL A 47 -3.42 32.09 -35.26
C VAL A 47 -1.90 32.02 -35.24
N GLN A 48 -1.29 31.57 -36.34
CA GLN A 48 0.16 31.58 -36.55
C GLN A 48 0.46 32.42 -37.79
N ILE A 49 1.16 33.55 -37.61
CA ILE A 49 1.62 34.41 -38.70
C ILE A 49 3.12 34.18 -38.86
N GLY A 50 3.50 33.37 -39.86
CA GLY A 50 4.89 33.11 -40.19
C GLY A 50 5.34 33.96 -41.38
N GLY A 51 6.29 34.88 -41.16
CA GLY A 51 7.07 35.46 -42.26
C GLY A 51 8.10 34.43 -42.74
N ASN A 52 8.07 34.10 -44.03
CA ASN A 52 9.12 33.28 -44.64
C ASN A 52 10.40 34.13 -44.76
N VAL A 53 11.40 33.84 -43.93
CA VAL A 53 12.79 34.26 -44.17
C VAL A 53 13.62 33.00 -44.23
N THR A 54 13.96 32.58 -45.45
CA THR A 54 14.94 31.55 -45.70
C THR A 54 16.33 32.18 -45.68
N ASP A 55 17.07 31.96 -44.61
CA ASP A 55 18.51 31.80 -44.73
C ASP A 55 19.07 30.97 -43.57
N GLY A 56 19.69 29.84 -43.92
CA GLY A 56 20.67 29.14 -43.10
C GLY A 56 20.27 28.70 -41.69
N GLY A 57 19.63 27.53 -41.57
CA GLY A 57 19.84 26.62 -40.43
C GLY A 57 18.84 26.71 -39.27
N SER A 58 18.27 25.54 -38.93
CA SER A 58 17.31 25.26 -37.85
C SER A 58 15.84 25.59 -38.15
N VAL A 59 15.12 24.57 -38.63
CA VAL A 59 13.65 24.57 -38.60
C VAL A 59 13.20 24.34 -37.15
N VAL A 60 12.76 25.39 -36.48
CA VAL A 60 12.23 25.30 -35.11
C VAL A 60 10.86 24.63 -35.17
N SER A 61 10.78 23.39 -34.67
CA SER A 61 9.52 22.67 -34.46
C SER A 61 8.79 23.26 -33.26
N GLN A 62 7.83 24.15 -33.47
CA GLN A 62 6.96 24.66 -32.41
C GLN A 62 5.62 23.91 -32.41
N SER A 63 5.31 23.22 -31.31
CA SER A 63 3.97 22.68 -31.07
C SER A 63 3.23 23.57 -30.07
N SER A 64 2.06 24.07 -30.45
CA SER A 64 1.12 24.75 -29.56
C SER A 64 -0.05 23.81 -29.27
N SER A 65 -0.36 23.63 -27.98
CA SER A 65 -1.45 22.77 -27.52
C SER A 65 -2.18 23.49 -26.40
N GLY A 66 -3.43 23.90 -26.66
CA GLY A 66 -4.27 24.64 -25.74
C GLY A 66 -5.27 25.54 -26.49
N ASN A 67 -6.30 26.02 -25.81
CA ASN A 67 -7.18 27.07 -26.34
C ASN A 67 -6.51 28.44 -26.14
N GLY A 68 -6.42 29.26 -27.20
CA GLY A 68 -5.95 30.65 -27.12
C GLY A 68 -4.43 30.83 -27.07
N ALA A 69 -3.67 29.93 -27.70
CA ALA A 69 -2.22 30.08 -27.77
C ALA A 69 -1.82 31.09 -28.87
N TYR A 70 -1.12 32.17 -28.49
CA TYR A 70 -0.55 33.17 -29.40
C TYR A 70 0.96 33.04 -29.41
N ASN A 71 1.55 32.76 -30.58
CA ASN A 71 3.00 32.76 -30.77
C ASN A 71 3.37 33.95 -31.67
N ILE A 72 4.04 34.96 -31.11
CA ILE A 72 4.57 36.12 -31.85
C ILE A 72 6.09 36.00 -31.87
N GLY A 73 6.66 35.96 -33.07
CA GLY A 73 8.09 35.70 -33.28
C GLY A 73 8.97 36.91 -32.98
N ARG A 74 9.48 37.00 -31.75
CA ARG A 74 10.82 37.50 -31.39
C ARG A 74 11.04 37.31 -29.88
N ASP A 75 12.18 36.74 -29.53
CA ASP A 75 12.80 36.62 -28.19
C ASP A 75 11.92 36.89 -26.97
N PHE A 76 11.03 35.96 -26.60
CA PHE A 76 10.46 35.94 -25.25
C PHE A 76 10.22 34.52 -24.74
N THR A 77 10.52 34.35 -23.45
CA THR A 77 10.29 33.17 -22.62
C THR A 77 8.85 32.70 -22.73
N GLN A 78 8.65 31.41 -23.04
CA GLN A 78 7.34 30.78 -23.04
C GLN A 78 6.73 30.83 -21.63
N ILE A 79 5.76 31.71 -21.42
CA ILE A 79 4.93 31.69 -20.21
C ILE A 79 3.79 30.69 -20.46
N ASN A 80 4.01 29.45 -20.02
CA ASN A 80 2.95 28.44 -19.98
C ASN A 80 1.95 28.79 -18.87
N TYR A 81 0.84 29.44 -19.23
CA TYR A 81 -0.29 29.62 -18.33
C TYR A 81 -0.92 28.24 -18.07
N LYS A 82 -0.60 27.63 -16.92
CA LYS A 82 -1.36 26.47 -16.44
C LYS A 82 -2.76 26.95 -16.11
N ALA A 83 -3.75 26.49 -16.88
CA ALA A 83 -5.15 26.77 -16.61
C ALA A 83 -5.44 26.46 -15.12
N PRO A 84 -6.21 27.32 -14.43
CA PRO A 84 -6.62 27.05 -13.06
C PRO A 84 -7.32 25.70 -13.02
N LYS A 85 -6.85 24.80 -12.14
CA LYS A 85 -7.53 23.53 -11.89
C LYS A 85 -8.97 23.84 -11.53
N SER A 86 -9.92 23.27 -12.25
CA SER A 86 -11.33 23.43 -11.94
C SER A 86 -11.57 23.18 -10.44
N PRO A 87 -12.45 23.96 -9.78
CA PRO A 87 -12.73 23.76 -8.37
C PRO A 87 -13.17 22.31 -8.14
N PRO A 88 -12.71 21.67 -7.05
CA PRO A 88 -13.07 20.29 -6.77
C PRO A 88 -14.59 20.18 -6.69
N ILE A 89 -15.17 19.36 -7.56
CA ILE A 89 -16.62 19.09 -7.58
C ILE A 89 -17.00 18.63 -6.17
N LEU A 90 -17.82 19.45 -5.50
CA LEU A 90 -18.29 19.12 -4.16
C LEU A 90 -19.15 17.85 -4.25
N PRO A 91 -18.96 16.89 -3.34
CA PRO A 91 -19.78 15.69 -3.31
C PRO A 91 -21.25 16.07 -3.04
N PRO A 92 -22.23 15.38 -3.65
CA PRO A 92 -23.65 15.65 -3.40
C PRO A 92 -23.97 15.60 -1.90
N PRO A 93 -24.87 16.44 -1.36
CA PRO A 93 -25.10 16.57 0.09
C PRO A 93 -25.54 15.27 0.79
N ASP A 94 -26.21 14.38 0.07
CA ASP A 94 -26.65 13.06 0.55
C ASP A 94 -25.70 11.90 0.18
N SER A 95 -24.51 12.24 -0.29
CA SER A 95 -23.50 11.26 -0.67
C SER A 95 -22.55 10.91 0.48
N ILE A 96 -21.88 9.77 0.34
CA ILE A 96 -20.83 9.31 1.26
C ILE A 96 -19.72 10.36 1.38
N GLY A 97 -19.38 11.04 0.29
CA GLY A 97 -18.31 12.03 0.26
C GLY A 97 -18.62 13.32 1.02
N ALA A 98 -19.90 13.64 1.20
CA ALA A 98 -20.35 14.83 1.94
C ALA A 98 -20.31 14.65 3.46
N ASP A 99 -20.22 13.42 3.96
CA ASP A 99 -19.98 13.11 5.37
C ASP A 99 -18.47 12.84 5.61
N PRO A 100 -17.74 13.76 6.25
CA PRO A 100 -16.30 13.61 6.47
C PRO A 100 -15.94 12.39 7.33
N LEU A 101 -16.76 12.08 8.34
CA LEU A 101 -16.51 10.97 9.26
C LEU A 101 -16.71 9.64 8.54
N LEU A 102 -17.79 9.53 7.76
CA LEU A 102 -18.09 8.33 6.99
C LEU A 102 -17.02 8.06 5.93
N LYS A 103 -16.61 9.11 5.22
CA LYS A 103 -15.51 9.05 4.25
C LYS A 103 -14.20 8.60 4.90
N GLN A 104 -13.82 9.21 6.03
CA GLN A 104 -12.61 8.87 6.76
C GLN A 104 -12.63 7.42 7.27
N ASN A 105 -13.78 6.95 7.77
CA ASN A 105 -13.94 5.57 8.23
C ASN A 105 -13.68 4.57 7.09
N ILE A 106 -14.34 4.77 5.93
CA ILE A 106 -14.14 3.91 4.76
C ILE A 106 -12.68 3.93 4.30
N GLN A 107 -12.05 5.12 4.21
CA GLN A 107 -10.63 5.24 3.85
C GLN A 107 -9.72 4.52 4.84
N THR A 108 -10.00 4.61 6.13
CA THR A 108 -9.20 3.97 7.19
C THR A 108 -9.29 2.46 7.09
N LEU A 109 -10.49 1.90 6.92
CA LEU A 109 -10.69 0.46 6.72
C LEU A 109 -9.99 -0.03 5.46
N PHE A 110 -10.11 0.73 4.36
CA PHE A 110 -9.47 0.40 3.10
C PHE A 110 -7.94 0.37 3.22
N ASN A 111 -7.35 1.41 3.83
CA ASN A 111 -5.90 1.49 4.06
C ASN A 111 -5.41 0.39 5.02
N ARG A 112 -6.20 0.07 6.05
CA ARG A 112 -5.88 -1.00 7.00
C ARG A 112 -5.83 -2.37 6.30
N LEU A 113 -6.82 -2.66 5.45
CA LEU A 113 -6.83 -3.86 4.62
C LEU A 113 -5.63 -3.89 3.66
N ALA A 114 -5.34 -2.76 3.02
CA ALA A 114 -4.23 -2.64 2.08
C ALA A 114 -2.89 -2.96 2.74
N LYS A 115 -2.60 -2.37 3.91
CA LYS A 115 -1.39 -2.61 4.69
C LYS A 115 -1.22 -4.08 5.05
N GLU A 116 -2.28 -4.76 5.47
CA GLU A 116 -2.20 -6.19 5.81
C GLU A 116 -2.00 -7.09 4.59
N ARG A 117 -2.53 -6.72 3.42
CA ARG A 117 -2.27 -7.45 2.17
C ARG A 117 -0.87 -7.17 1.64
N GLU A 118 -0.39 -5.93 1.73
CA GLU A 118 0.97 -5.53 1.33
C GLU A 118 2.04 -6.30 2.09
N LYS A 119 1.85 -6.55 3.39
CA LYS A 119 2.76 -7.40 4.18
C LYS A 119 2.95 -8.82 3.61
N ARG A 120 1.99 -9.32 2.83
CA ARG A 120 1.98 -10.71 2.34
C ARG A 120 2.27 -10.82 0.85
N PHE A 121 1.79 -9.85 0.07
CA PHE A 121 1.88 -9.86 -1.39
C PHE A 121 2.75 -8.73 -1.96
N GLY A 122 3.29 -7.85 -1.11
CA GLY A 122 4.07 -6.70 -1.52
C GLY A 122 3.24 -5.61 -2.21
N LYS A 123 3.92 -4.75 -2.99
CA LYS A 123 3.34 -3.54 -3.60
C LYS A 123 2.21 -3.83 -4.59
N SER A 124 2.14 -5.04 -5.15
CA SER A 124 1.08 -5.47 -6.08
C SER A 124 -0.29 -5.65 -5.40
N ALA A 125 -0.33 -5.68 -4.05
CA ALA A 125 -1.55 -5.81 -3.28
C ALA A 125 -2.58 -4.70 -3.55
N TYR A 126 -2.12 -3.45 -3.73
CA TYR A 126 -2.99 -2.29 -3.93
C TYR A 126 -3.75 -2.36 -5.26
N PRO A 127 -3.08 -2.52 -6.43
CA PRO A 127 -3.78 -2.69 -7.71
C PRO A 127 -4.84 -3.80 -7.68
N VAL A 128 -4.51 -4.98 -7.14
CA VAL A 128 -5.43 -6.11 -7.06
C VAL A 128 -6.64 -5.80 -6.17
N MET A 129 -6.42 -5.10 -5.06
CA MET A 129 -7.50 -4.68 -4.18
C MET A 129 -8.43 -3.67 -4.87
N TYR A 130 -7.90 -2.70 -5.61
CA TYR A 130 -8.72 -1.78 -6.39
C TYR A 130 -9.53 -2.48 -7.47
N ILE A 131 -8.92 -3.44 -8.19
CA ILE A 131 -9.59 -4.21 -9.24
C ILE A 131 -10.75 -5.03 -8.67
N ASN A 132 -10.50 -5.78 -7.59
CA ASN A 132 -11.54 -6.58 -6.94
C ASN A 132 -12.65 -5.71 -6.37
N PHE A 133 -12.30 -4.61 -5.71
CA PHE A 133 -13.29 -3.66 -5.19
C PHE A 133 -14.16 -3.11 -6.33
N LYS A 134 -13.55 -2.65 -7.42
CA LYS A 134 -14.29 -2.15 -8.57
C LYS A 134 -15.24 -3.20 -9.15
N ARG A 135 -14.76 -4.43 -9.32
CA ARG A 135 -15.54 -5.56 -9.84
C ARG A 135 -16.75 -5.86 -8.95
N ASP A 136 -16.52 -6.01 -7.65
CA ASP A 136 -17.56 -6.44 -6.70
C ASP A 136 -18.64 -5.36 -6.47
N PHE A 137 -18.30 -4.09 -6.76
CA PHE A 137 -19.21 -2.94 -6.66
C PHE A 137 -19.70 -2.42 -8.02
N GLY A 138 -19.39 -3.10 -9.14
CA GLY A 138 -19.85 -2.71 -10.48
C GLY A 138 -19.29 -1.38 -11.00
N ILE A 139 -18.13 -0.95 -10.50
CA ILE A 139 -17.46 0.27 -10.96
C ILE A 139 -16.74 -0.03 -12.28
N LYS A 140 -17.07 0.73 -13.33
CA LYS A 140 -16.40 0.62 -14.64
C LYS A 140 -14.88 0.79 -14.51
N GLY A 141 -14.12 0.08 -15.33
CA GLY A 141 -12.67 -0.03 -15.20
C GLY A 141 -11.91 1.31 -15.32
N ASP A 142 -12.40 2.19 -16.18
CA ASP A 142 -11.95 3.57 -16.43
C ASP A 142 -12.16 4.51 -15.24
N ASN A 143 -13.22 4.29 -14.45
CA ASN A 143 -13.52 5.10 -13.28
C ASN A 143 -12.57 4.81 -12.12
N LYS A 144 -12.27 5.82 -11.31
CA LYS A 144 -11.53 5.63 -10.06
C LYS A 144 -12.43 4.94 -9.03
N TRP A 145 -11.85 4.12 -8.14
CA TRP A 145 -12.60 3.49 -7.04
C TRP A 145 -13.26 4.53 -6.12
N THR A 146 -12.68 5.74 -6.05
CA THR A 146 -13.20 6.89 -5.30
C THR A 146 -14.52 7.45 -5.84
N ILE A 147 -15.05 6.93 -6.94
CA ILE A 147 -16.38 7.29 -7.43
C ILE A 147 -17.46 6.99 -6.37
N ILE A 148 -17.21 6.09 -5.43
CA ILE A 148 -18.10 5.81 -4.29
C ILE A 148 -18.40 7.06 -3.44
N TRP A 149 -17.58 8.11 -3.51
CA TRP A 149 -17.84 9.36 -2.79
C TRP A 149 -19.08 10.09 -3.31
N THR A 150 -19.53 9.82 -4.53
CA THR A 150 -20.76 10.40 -5.08
C THR A 150 -22.00 9.54 -4.80
N TRP A 151 -21.82 8.34 -4.24
CA TRP A 151 -22.92 7.42 -3.98
C TRP A 151 -23.72 7.83 -2.75
N PRO A 152 -25.01 7.46 -2.65
CA PRO A 152 -25.83 7.74 -1.48
C PRO A 152 -25.24 7.18 -0.19
N LYS A 153 -25.40 7.90 0.94
CA LYS A 153 -24.95 7.45 2.27
C LYS A 153 -25.43 6.05 2.65
N GLN A 154 -26.63 5.67 2.19
CA GLN A 154 -27.23 4.34 2.39
C GLN A 154 -26.38 3.18 1.86
N CYS A 155 -25.49 3.43 0.89
CA CYS A 155 -24.58 2.41 0.37
C CYS A 155 -23.36 2.16 1.29
N ALA A 156 -23.03 3.08 2.19
CA ALA A 156 -21.83 2.99 3.02
C ALA A 156 -21.79 1.77 3.96
N PRO A 157 -22.89 1.36 4.63
CA PRO A 157 -22.89 0.15 5.46
C PRO A 157 -22.47 -1.11 4.69
N LYS A 158 -22.88 -1.22 3.41
CA LYS A 158 -22.49 -2.34 2.55
C LYS A 158 -20.99 -2.33 2.24
N ILE A 159 -20.43 -1.15 1.95
CA ILE A 159 -19.00 -0.95 1.71
C ILE A 159 -18.19 -1.28 2.98
N ILE A 160 -18.59 -0.76 4.13
CA ILE A 160 -17.95 -1.01 5.41
C ILE A 160 -17.96 -2.51 5.73
N LYS A 161 -19.12 -3.17 5.61
CA LYS A 161 -19.25 -4.62 5.86
C LYS A 161 -18.36 -5.44 4.92
N TYR A 162 -18.27 -5.06 3.65
CA TYR A 162 -17.37 -5.70 2.68
C TYR A 162 -15.90 -5.58 3.09
N LEU A 163 -15.44 -4.37 3.39
CA LEU A 163 -14.05 -4.12 3.79
C LEU A 163 -13.71 -4.81 5.11
N GLN A 164 -14.63 -4.80 6.07
CA GLN A 164 -14.46 -5.48 7.35
C GLN A 164 -14.37 -7.00 7.16
N LYS A 165 -15.23 -7.60 6.32
CA LYS A 165 -15.15 -9.03 6.01
C LYS A 165 -13.80 -9.41 5.41
N LEU A 166 -13.34 -8.66 4.41
CA LEU A 166 -12.03 -8.90 3.80
C LEU A 166 -10.88 -8.72 4.78
N TYR A 167 -11.00 -7.78 5.71
CA TYR A 167 -10.03 -7.59 6.77
C TYR A 167 -10.03 -8.77 7.74
N ASP A 168 -11.20 -9.23 8.18
CA ASP A 168 -11.36 -10.37 9.08
C ASP A 168 -10.74 -11.66 8.50
N ASP A 169 -10.74 -11.81 7.17
CA ASP A 169 -10.12 -12.95 6.48
C ASP A 169 -8.58 -12.89 6.45
N THR A 170 -7.96 -11.74 6.76
CA THR A 170 -6.50 -11.62 6.89
C THR A 170 -5.99 -12.31 8.16
N ILE A 171 -4.68 -12.63 8.25
CA ILE A 171 -4.09 -13.19 9.49
C ILE A 171 -4.35 -12.25 10.67
N ALA A 172 -4.10 -10.94 10.51
CA ALA A 172 -4.32 -9.97 11.56
C ALA A 172 -5.80 -9.90 11.99
N GLY A 173 -6.73 -9.92 11.03
CA GLY A 173 -8.16 -9.98 11.29
C GLY A 173 -8.57 -11.23 12.06
N ARG A 174 -8.11 -12.41 11.62
CA ARG A 174 -8.36 -13.68 12.32
C ARG A 174 -7.80 -13.68 13.75
N CYS A 175 -6.58 -13.15 13.95
CA CYS A 175 -6.00 -13.01 15.29
C CYS A 175 -6.83 -12.06 16.17
N LYS A 176 -7.27 -10.91 15.64
CA LYS A 176 -8.12 -9.96 16.38
C LYS A 176 -9.48 -10.58 16.73
N LYS A 177 -10.08 -11.33 15.82
CA LYS A 177 -11.36 -12.02 16.05
C LYS A 177 -11.22 -13.15 17.07
N ALA A 178 -10.11 -13.88 17.06
CA ALA A 178 -9.79 -14.85 18.09
C ALA A 178 -9.63 -14.17 19.46
N TRP A 179 -8.94 -13.03 19.52
CA TRP A 179 -8.78 -12.24 20.75
C TRP A 179 -10.12 -11.76 21.33
N ALA A 180 -11.06 -11.36 20.46
CA ALA A 180 -12.38 -10.90 20.89
C ALA A 180 -13.30 -12.02 21.39
N ARG A 181 -12.99 -13.30 21.09
CA ARG A 181 -13.78 -14.44 21.54
C ARG A 181 -13.33 -14.86 22.93
N LYS A 182 -14.17 -14.57 23.94
CA LYS A 182 -13.91 -14.90 25.35
C LYS A 182 -13.64 -16.39 25.62
N ASN A 183 -14.09 -17.28 24.74
CA ASN A 183 -14.00 -18.73 24.94
C ASN A 183 -12.83 -19.39 24.19
N GLN A 184 -11.98 -18.62 23.48
CA GLN A 184 -10.89 -19.19 22.69
C GLN A 184 -9.55 -18.59 23.11
N LEU A 185 -8.65 -19.44 23.58
CA LEU A 185 -7.31 -19.05 23.97
C LEU A 185 -6.50 -18.60 22.73
N PRO A 186 -5.90 -17.39 22.72
CA PRO A 186 -5.02 -16.96 21.63
C PRO A 186 -3.77 -17.83 21.54
N LYS A 187 -3.25 -18.04 20.32
CA LYS A 187 -2.00 -18.79 20.11
C LYS A 187 -0.79 -18.03 20.69
N ARG A 188 0.23 -18.74 21.20
CA ARG A 188 1.46 -18.15 21.77
C ARG A 188 2.11 -17.01 20.96
N PRO A 189 2.26 -17.09 19.62
CA PRO A 189 2.87 -15.99 18.87
C PRO A 189 2.08 -14.68 18.96
N VAL A 190 0.75 -14.78 19.09
CA VAL A 190 -0.13 -13.61 19.26
C VAL A 190 0.03 -13.04 20.67
N LEU A 191 0.09 -13.91 21.68
CA LEU A 191 0.33 -13.52 23.07
C LEU A 191 1.66 -12.75 23.21
N TYR A 192 2.76 -13.27 22.66
CA TYR A 192 4.06 -12.61 22.72
C TYR A 192 4.09 -11.25 22.01
N LYS A 193 3.40 -11.13 20.87
CA LYS A 193 3.31 -9.86 20.17
C LYS A 193 2.56 -8.82 21.02
N ARG A 194 1.41 -9.22 21.58
CA ARG A 194 0.57 -8.35 22.40
C ARG A 194 1.26 -7.95 23.69
N GLU A 195 1.90 -8.91 24.35
CA GLU A 195 2.73 -8.69 25.52
C GLU A 195 3.81 -7.64 25.25
N ARG A 196 4.56 -7.78 24.15
CA ARG A 196 5.60 -6.81 23.79
C ARG A 196 5.04 -5.40 23.58
N GLU A 197 3.88 -5.27 22.95
CA GLU A 197 3.19 -3.99 22.79
C GLU A 197 2.83 -3.38 24.15
N LEU A 198 2.24 -4.17 25.06
CA LEU A 198 1.85 -3.72 26.39
C LEU A 198 3.04 -3.37 27.28
N LEU A 199 4.07 -4.21 27.30
CA LEU A 199 5.30 -3.92 28.06
C LEU A 199 5.97 -2.65 27.54
N SER A 200 5.97 -2.42 26.23
CA SER A 200 6.50 -1.19 25.65
C SER A 200 5.70 0.05 26.06
N LEU A 201 4.37 -0.06 26.22
CA LEU A 201 3.53 1.03 26.74
C LEU A 201 3.81 1.31 28.22
N LEU A 202 4.07 0.26 28.99
CA LEU A 202 4.41 0.34 30.42
C LEU A 202 5.88 0.72 30.68
N GLY A 203 6.70 0.89 29.64
CA GLY A 203 8.13 1.22 29.76
C GLY A 203 9.04 0.04 30.09
N PHE A 204 8.54 -1.20 30.07
CA PHE A 204 9.30 -2.40 30.38
C PHE A 204 9.88 -3.09 29.14
N LYS A 205 11.01 -3.78 29.32
CA LYS A 205 11.59 -4.68 28.31
C LYS A 205 11.19 -6.13 28.58
N MET A 206 10.89 -6.87 27.52
CA MET A 206 10.40 -8.26 27.60
C MET A 206 11.31 -9.19 28.42
N ASP A 207 12.64 -9.10 28.23
CA ASP A 207 13.63 -9.90 28.96
C ASP A 207 14.21 -9.17 30.19
N GLY A 208 13.60 -8.05 30.58
CA GLY A 208 14.04 -7.23 31.70
C GLY A 208 13.89 -7.94 33.05
N PRO A 209 14.69 -7.57 34.06
CA PRO A 209 14.60 -8.16 35.40
C PRO A 209 13.21 -7.95 36.02
N GLU A 210 12.57 -6.79 35.77
CA GLU A 210 11.24 -6.46 36.31
C GLU A 210 10.15 -7.40 35.78
N VAL A 211 10.24 -7.80 34.51
CA VAL A 211 9.27 -8.74 33.90
C VAL A 211 9.50 -10.15 34.44
N LYS A 212 10.76 -10.57 34.61
CA LYS A 212 11.09 -11.86 35.22
C LYS A 212 10.61 -11.95 36.66
N GLU A 213 10.79 -10.89 37.44
CA GLU A 213 10.30 -10.82 38.82
C GLU A 213 8.77 -10.91 38.86
N ARG A 214 8.07 -10.21 37.96
CA ARG A 214 6.60 -10.30 37.84
C ARG A 214 6.14 -11.70 37.45
N LEU A 215 6.83 -12.36 36.53
CA LEU A 215 6.53 -13.76 36.17
C LEU A 215 6.75 -14.71 37.34
N PHE A 216 7.81 -14.50 38.10
CA PHE A 216 8.10 -15.29 39.28
C PHE A 216 7.05 -15.07 40.37
N ASN A 217 6.64 -13.83 40.62
CA ASN A 217 5.64 -13.50 41.63
C ASN A 217 4.24 -14.00 41.24
N ALA A 218 3.88 -13.96 39.95
CA ALA A 218 2.55 -14.36 39.50
C ALA A 218 2.41 -15.88 39.26
N PHE A 219 3.45 -16.54 38.79
CA PHE A 219 3.38 -17.94 38.34
C PHE A 219 4.51 -18.83 38.85
N SER A 220 5.42 -18.30 39.68
CA SER A 220 6.63 -19.00 40.16
C SER A 220 7.55 -19.48 39.03
N VAL A 221 7.58 -18.72 37.93
CA VAL A 221 8.33 -19.06 36.71
C VAL A 221 9.43 -18.02 36.44
N THR A 222 10.62 -18.48 36.04
CA THR A 222 11.80 -17.64 35.76
C THR A 222 11.86 -17.12 34.32
N SER A 223 11.10 -17.71 33.39
CA SER A 223 11.11 -17.37 31.97
C SER A 223 9.79 -17.70 31.30
N HIS A 224 9.39 -16.90 30.31
CA HIS A 224 8.22 -17.15 29.48
C HIS A 224 8.19 -18.51 28.79
N LYS A 225 9.34 -19.19 28.65
CA LYS A 225 9.41 -20.55 28.09
C LYS A 225 8.69 -21.59 28.95
N HIS A 226 8.62 -21.37 30.27
CA HIS A 226 7.97 -22.29 31.20
C HIS A 226 6.50 -21.94 31.47
N LEU A 227 5.97 -20.87 30.87
CA LEU A 227 4.55 -20.57 30.94
C LEU A 227 3.76 -21.56 30.10
N THR A 228 2.67 -22.08 30.67
CA THR A 228 1.58 -22.68 29.90
C THR A 228 0.86 -21.60 29.09
N ASP A 229 0.17 -21.98 28.02
CA ASP A 229 -0.56 -21.03 27.18
C ASP A 229 -1.62 -20.26 27.97
N LEU A 230 -2.26 -20.90 28.97
CA LEU A 230 -3.23 -20.28 29.85
C LEU A 230 -2.61 -19.22 30.76
N GLN A 231 -1.48 -19.54 31.39
CA GLN A 231 -0.75 -18.60 32.25
C GLN A 231 -0.23 -17.41 31.43
N HIS A 232 0.26 -17.65 30.21
CA HIS A 232 0.69 -16.56 29.33
C HIS A 232 -0.47 -15.63 28.95
N TRP A 233 -1.65 -16.19 28.68
CA TRP A 233 -2.84 -15.39 28.44
C TRP A 233 -3.29 -14.58 29.66
N GLN A 234 -3.31 -15.19 30.85
CA GLN A 234 -3.62 -14.50 32.11
C GLN A 234 -2.64 -13.36 32.38
N PHE A 235 -1.35 -13.57 32.11
CA PHE A 235 -0.33 -12.54 32.25
C PHE A 235 -0.59 -11.35 31.31
N VAL A 236 -0.92 -11.62 30.05
CA VAL A 236 -1.25 -10.57 29.10
C VAL A 236 -2.50 -9.80 29.53
N GLN A 237 -3.55 -10.47 30.03
CA GLN A 237 -4.73 -9.77 30.57
C GLN A 237 -4.41 -8.89 31.78
N HIS A 238 -3.51 -9.34 32.65
CA HIS A 238 -3.04 -8.53 33.78
C HIS A 238 -2.32 -7.26 33.30
N LEU A 239 -1.48 -7.36 32.26
CA LEU A 239 -0.81 -6.21 31.65
C LEU A 239 -1.80 -5.26 30.96
N GLU A 240 -2.83 -5.78 30.28
CA GLU A 240 -3.91 -4.95 29.70
C GLU A 240 -4.60 -4.13 30.80
N GLY A 241 -4.97 -4.77 31.91
CA GLY A 241 -5.58 -4.07 33.05
C GLY A 241 -4.67 -3.03 33.72
N GLN A 242 -3.35 -3.15 33.61
CA GLN A 242 -2.41 -2.12 34.09
C GLN A 242 -2.26 -0.96 33.09
N ALA A 243 -2.21 -1.27 31.79
CA ALA A 243 -2.15 -0.26 30.74
C ALA A 243 -3.43 0.61 30.72
N ASP A 244 -4.61 -0.01 30.85
CA ASP A 244 -5.88 0.71 30.89
C ASP A 244 -5.98 1.69 32.08
N LYS A 245 -5.37 1.33 33.22
CA LYS A 245 -5.32 2.21 34.41
C LYS A 245 -4.41 3.42 34.21
N LEU A 246 -3.36 3.29 33.42
CA LEU A 246 -2.46 4.40 33.07
C LEU A 246 -3.08 5.36 32.05
N GLU A 247 -4.01 4.89 31.21
CA GLU A 247 -4.73 5.75 30.27
C GLU A 247 -5.87 6.54 30.93
N GLN A 248 -6.33 6.13 32.12
CA GLN A 248 -7.44 6.76 32.85
C GLN A 248 -7.01 7.64 34.03
N GLY A 249 -5.73 7.60 34.43
CA GLY A 249 -5.15 8.44 35.49
C GLY A 249 -4.34 9.59 34.92
#